data_AF-A0A531K2T3-F1
#
_entry.id   AF-A0A531K2T3-F1
#
_cell.length_a   1.000
_cell.length_b   1.000
_cell.length_c   1.000
_cell.angle_alpha   90.00
_cell.angle_beta   90.00
_cell.angle_gamma   90.00
#
_symmetry.space_group_name_H-M   'P 1'
#
loop_
_entity.id
_entity.type
_entity.pdbx_description
1 polymer ?
#
loop_
_entity_poly.entity_id
_entity_poly.type
_entity_poly.pdbx_seq_one_letter_code
_entity_poly.pdbx_strand_id
1 'polypeptide(L)'
;MEHVLELRPEICTLDVATMNFGAHAFVNVPEHIERIARAVRAANVKPELEVFDLGHCALAAHLFKEGIFAEPAMYQLCLGIPWGAPATTEAMLSMKQMVPAGSNWSAFGIAAMEFHMVAQSVILGGHVRV
;
A
#
# COMPACT_ATOMS: atom_id res chain seq x y z
N MET A 1 3.43 -4.33 15.45
CA MET A 1 2.21 -5.18 15.46
C MET A 1 1.59 -5.28 16.84
N GLU A 2 2.35 -5.47 17.93
CA GLU A 2 1.80 -5.62 19.29
C GLU A 2 0.79 -4.52 19.67
N HIS A 3 1.16 -3.25 19.46
CA HIS A 3 0.26 -2.11 19.68
C HIS A 3 -1.04 -2.17 18.86
N VAL A 4 -1.03 -2.74 17.65
CA VAL A 4 -2.24 -2.89 16.82
C VAL A 4 -3.19 -3.91 17.44
N LEU A 5 -2.65 -5.01 17.98
CA LEU A 5 -3.45 -6.07 18.60
C LEU A 5 -4.03 -5.64 19.94
N GLU A 6 -3.31 -4.79 20.68
CA GLU A 6 -3.77 -4.21 21.94
C GLU A 6 -4.82 -3.12 21.73
N LEU A 7 -4.55 -2.15 20.84
CA LEU A 7 -5.40 -0.96 20.65
C LEU A 7 -6.57 -1.20 19.69
N ARG A 8 -6.46 -2.18 18.79
CA ARG A 8 -7.49 -2.55 17.79
C ARG A 8 -8.07 -1.33 17.04
N PRO A 9 -7.24 -0.55 16.33
CA PRO A 9 -7.73 0.57 15.54
C PRO A 9 -8.63 0.06 14.40
N GLU A 10 -9.41 0.96 13.79
CA GLU A 10 -10.22 0.60 12.62
C GLU A 10 -9.35 0.20 11.42
N ILE A 11 -8.21 0.89 11.26
CA ILE A 11 -7.25 0.70 10.17
C ILE A 11 -5.82 0.67 10.72
N CYS A 12 -4.95 -0.14 10.12
CA CYS A 12 -3.50 -0.04 10.29
C CYS A 12 -2.77 -0.17 8.95
N THR A 13 -1.58 0.41 8.81
CA THR A 13 -0.77 0.24 7.60
C THR A 13 -0.06 -1.12 7.60
N LEU A 14 0.05 -1.72 6.41
CA LEU A 14 0.81 -2.93 6.15
C LEU A 14 1.61 -2.75 4.86
N ASP A 15 2.91 -2.58 5.02
CA ASP A 15 3.84 -2.42 3.90
C ASP A 15 4.04 -3.74 3.15
N VAL A 16 3.61 -3.81 1.89
CA VAL A 16 3.77 -5.00 1.05
C VAL A 16 5.10 -4.92 0.29
N ALA A 17 6.22 -4.82 1.01
CA ALA A 17 7.52 -4.55 0.39
C ALA A 17 8.74 -5.21 1.06
N THR A 18 9.70 -5.60 0.24
CA THR A 18 11.10 -5.75 0.63
C THR A 18 11.94 -4.99 -0.38
N MET A 19 12.58 -3.90 0.04
CA MET A 19 13.26 -2.98 -0.87
C MET A 19 14.34 -2.16 -0.14
N ASN A 20 15.22 -1.53 -0.91
CA ASN A 20 16.03 -0.45 -0.36
C ASN A 20 15.12 0.75 -0.07
N PHE A 21 15.33 1.39 1.08
CA PHE A 21 14.62 2.57 1.54
C PHE A 21 15.68 3.61 1.97
N GLY A 22 16.04 4.49 1.04
CA GLY A 22 17.18 5.38 1.21
C GLY A 22 18.48 4.60 1.40
N ALA A 23 19.12 4.74 2.57
CA ALA A 23 20.35 4.05 2.93
C ALA A 23 20.12 2.70 3.66
N HIS A 24 18.87 2.32 3.90
CA HIS A 24 18.51 1.12 4.67
C HIS A 24 17.76 0.11 3.82
N ALA A 25 17.66 -1.12 4.30
CA ALA A 25 16.73 -2.10 3.74
C ALA A 25 15.45 -2.11 4.57
N PHE A 26 14.32 -2.00 3.90
CA PHE A 26 13.01 -2.35 4.44
C PHE A 26 12.73 -3.82 4.09
N VAL A 27 12.43 -4.65 5.09
CA VAL A 27 12.30 -6.10 4.90
C VAL A 27 10.95 -6.59 5.43
N ASN A 28 10.00 -6.77 4.52
CA ASN A 28 8.75 -7.48 4.76
C ASN A 28 8.58 -8.56 3.67
N VAL A 29 9.11 -9.75 3.94
CA VAL A 29 8.99 -10.89 3.02
C VAL A 29 7.53 -11.41 3.00
N PRO A 30 7.10 -12.16 1.97
CA PRO A 30 5.71 -12.62 1.85
C PRO A 30 5.15 -13.31 3.10
N GLU A 31 5.95 -14.16 3.76
CA GLU A 31 5.54 -14.84 5.00
C GLU A 31 5.20 -13.85 6.13
N HIS A 32 5.99 -12.77 6.26
CA HIS A 32 5.73 -11.74 7.25
C HIS A 32 4.41 -11.01 6.95
N ILE A 33 4.18 -10.66 5.69
CA ILE A 33 2.97 -9.98 5.22
C ILE A 33 1.74 -10.83 5.51
N GLU A 34 1.75 -12.11 5.15
CA GLU A 34 0.65 -13.04 5.43
C GLU A 34 0.38 -13.18 6.93
N ARG A 35 1.44 -13.33 7.73
CA ARG A 35 1.30 -13.45 9.19
C ARG A 35 0.66 -12.20 9.79
N ILE A 36 1.12 -11.02 9.39
CA ILE A 36 0.56 -9.75 9.88
C ILE A 36 -0.88 -9.59 9.42
N ALA A 37 -1.17 -9.83 8.13
CA ALA A 37 -2.51 -9.73 7.57
C ALA A 37 -3.53 -10.62 8.30
N ARG A 38 -3.16 -11.86 8.60
CA ARG A 38 -4.02 -12.78 9.37
C ARG A 38 -4.21 -12.30 10.81
N ALA A 39 -3.15 -11.81 11.46
CA ALA A 39 -3.23 -11.32 12.84
C ALA A 39 -4.13 -10.08 12.97
N VAL A 40 -3.98 -9.09 12.09
CA VAL A 40 -4.79 -7.87 12.12
C VAL A 40 -6.25 -8.15 11.74
N ARG A 41 -6.49 -9.06 10.79
CA ARG A 41 -7.84 -9.55 10.47
C ARG A 41 -8.50 -10.21 11.69
N ALA A 42 -7.78 -11.05 12.42
CA ALA A 42 -8.30 -11.69 13.64
C ALA A 42 -8.62 -10.67 14.74
N ALA A 43 -7.96 -9.51 14.73
CA ALA A 43 -8.25 -8.39 15.63
C ALA A 43 -9.34 -7.43 15.12
N ASN A 44 -10.01 -7.75 13.99
CA ASN A 44 -11.00 -6.90 13.32
C ASN A 44 -10.44 -5.53 12.88
N VAL A 45 -9.16 -5.49 12.51
CA VAL A 45 -8.47 -4.30 12.00
C VAL A 45 -8.30 -4.42 10.48
N LYS A 46 -8.64 -3.38 9.73
CA LYS A 46 -8.46 -3.36 8.27
C LYS A 46 -7.02 -2.94 7.92
N PRO A 47 -6.25 -3.73 7.15
CA PRO A 47 -4.96 -3.28 6.66
C PRO A 47 -5.12 -2.32 5.46
N GLU A 48 -4.43 -1.19 5.51
CA GLU A 48 -4.10 -0.37 4.35
C GLU A 48 -2.78 -0.89 3.74
N LEU A 49 -2.84 -1.37 2.50
CA LEU A 49 -1.75 -2.05 1.80
C LEU A 49 -0.84 -1.00 1.13
N GLU A 50 0.25 -0.67 1.79
CA GLU A 50 1.23 0.30 1.30
C GLU A 50 2.13 -0.40 0.25
N VAL A 51 2.04 0.04 -1.01
CA VAL A 51 2.78 -0.51 -2.15
C VAL A 51 3.68 0.56 -2.74
N PHE A 52 4.97 0.24 -2.87
CA PHE A 52 6.01 1.21 -3.23
C PHE A 52 6.53 1.06 -4.66
N ASP A 53 6.14 -0.01 -5.36
CA ASP A 53 6.57 -0.29 -6.74
C ASP A 53 5.63 -1.35 -7.38
N LEU A 54 5.76 -1.60 -8.68
CA LEU A 54 4.93 -2.54 -9.44
C LEU A 54 5.06 -3.98 -8.92
N GLY A 55 6.23 -4.40 -8.45
CA GLY A 55 6.42 -5.71 -7.82
C GLY A 55 5.61 -5.87 -6.53
N HIS A 56 5.49 -4.79 -5.75
CA HIS A 56 4.67 -4.74 -4.53
C HIS A 56 3.18 -4.80 -4.86
N CYS A 57 2.74 -4.06 -5.90
CA CYS A 57 1.38 -4.17 -6.42
C CYS A 57 1.06 -5.60 -6.88
N ALA A 58 1.98 -6.26 -7.60
CA ALA A 58 1.82 -7.64 -8.04
C ALA A 58 1.66 -8.61 -6.87
N LEU A 59 2.52 -8.49 -5.85
CA LEU A 59 2.45 -9.32 -4.65
C LEU A 59 1.13 -9.09 -3.89
N ALA A 60 0.75 -7.84 -3.67
CA ALA A 60 -0.52 -7.49 -3.02
C ALA A 60 -1.73 -8.04 -3.79
N ALA A 61 -1.75 -7.93 -5.12
CA ALA A 61 -2.80 -8.47 -5.96
C ALA A 61 -2.84 -10.01 -5.96
N HIS A 62 -1.68 -10.68 -5.88
CA HIS A 62 -1.60 -12.12 -5.71
C HIS A 62 -2.20 -12.56 -4.37
N LEU A 63 -1.76 -11.97 -3.26
CA LEU A 63 -2.26 -12.28 -1.92
C LEU A 63 -3.76 -11.94 -1.75
N PHE A 64 -4.24 -10.89 -2.42
CA PHE A 64 -5.66 -10.59 -2.50
C PHE A 64 -6.46 -11.72 -3.15
N LYS A 65 -5.98 -12.26 -4.28
CA LYS A 65 -6.62 -13.41 -4.96
C LYS A 65 -6.62 -14.68 -4.11
N GLU A 66 -5.58 -14.88 -3.29
CA GLU A 66 -5.51 -15.99 -2.33
C GLU A 66 -6.40 -15.78 -1.08
N GLY A 67 -7.16 -14.68 -1.01
CA GLY A 67 -8.11 -14.40 0.08
C GLY A 67 -7.46 -13.94 1.38
N ILE A 68 -6.18 -13.53 1.34
CA ILE A 68 -5.44 -13.04 2.51
C ILE A 68 -6.06 -11.75 3.05
N PHE A 69 -6.49 -10.85 2.17
CA PHE A 69 -7.08 -9.56 2.53
C PHE A 69 -8.62 -9.59 2.41
N ALA A 70 -9.31 -8.80 3.23
CA ALA A 70 -10.77 -8.69 3.18
C ALA A 70 -11.22 -7.70 2.11
N GLU A 71 -12.35 -7.98 1.47
CA GLU A 71 -12.97 -7.07 0.52
C GLU A 71 -13.83 -5.98 1.22
N PRO A 72 -13.87 -4.75 0.69
CA PRO A 72 -12.95 -4.22 -0.31
C PRO A 72 -11.56 -4.01 0.32
N ALA A 73 -10.52 -4.44 -0.39
CA ALA A 73 -9.14 -4.18 0.00
C ALA A 73 -8.83 -2.69 -0.13
N MET A 74 -7.88 -2.21 0.67
CA MET A 74 -7.48 -0.81 0.70
C MET A 74 -6.00 -0.71 0.32
N TYR A 75 -5.71 -0.09 -0.82
CA TYR A 75 -4.35 0.10 -1.33
C TYR A 75 -3.89 1.53 -1.13
N GLN A 76 -2.61 1.73 -0.87
CA GLN A 76 -1.99 3.04 -0.94
C GLN A 76 -0.74 3.00 -1.80
N LEU A 77 -0.77 3.77 -2.89
CA LEU A 77 0.33 3.89 -3.82
C LEU A 77 1.32 4.92 -3.26
N CYS A 78 2.48 4.46 -2.82
CA CYS A 78 3.53 5.29 -2.22
C CYS A 78 4.52 5.73 -3.29
N LEU A 79 4.52 7.01 -3.69
CA LEU A 79 5.39 7.49 -4.76
C LEU A 79 6.48 8.46 -4.27
N GLY A 80 7.63 8.41 -4.95
CA GLY A 80 8.78 9.29 -4.71
C GLY A 80 9.71 8.83 -3.58
N ILE A 81 9.43 7.69 -2.95
CA ILE A 81 10.33 7.07 -1.98
C ILE A 81 11.63 6.65 -2.70
N PRO A 82 12.83 6.95 -2.15
CA PRO A 82 14.08 6.54 -2.77
C PRO A 82 14.11 5.04 -3.07
N TRP A 83 14.41 4.69 -4.33
CA TRP A 83 14.44 3.33 -4.88
C TRP A 83 13.09 2.63 -5.06
N GLY A 84 11.98 3.33 -4.84
CA GLY A 84 10.64 2.89 -5.24
C GLY A 84 10.16 3.56 -6.52
N ALA A 85 8.85 3.47 -6.76
CA ALA A 85 8.19 4.12 -7.88
C ALA A 85 8.39 5.65 -7.82
N PRO A 86 8.79 6.29 -8.95
CA PRO A 86 8.96 7.73 -8.98
C PRO A 86 7.60 8.42 -8.89
N ALA A 87 7.56 9.65 -8.36
CA ALA A 87 6.35 10.48 -8.29
C ALA A 87 6.00 11.09 -9.66
N THR A 88 5.58 10.26 -10.61
CA THR A 88 5.12 10.67 -11.94
C THR A 88 3.72 10.16 -12.23
N THR A 89 3.03 10.83 -13.15
CA THR A 89 1.70 10.41 -13.63
C THR A 89 1.72 9.00 -14.19
N GLU A 90 2.74 8.64 -14.97
CA GLU A 90 2.89 7.34 -15.59
C GLU A 90 3.06 6.24 -14.54
N ALA A 91 3.90 6.47 -13.52
CA ALA A 91 4.11 5.50 -12.44
C ALA A 91 2.82 5.27 -11.64
N MET A 92 2.12 6.34 -11.26
CA MET A 92 0.84 6.22 -10.56
C MET A 92 -0.21 5.49 -11.40
N LEU A 93 -0.31 5.82 -12.69
CA LEU A 93 -1.25 5.16 -13.60
C LEU A 93 -0.94 3.67 -13.73
N SER A 94 0.33 3.29 -13.90
CA SER A 94 0.75 1.89 -13.97
C SER A 94 0.43 1.14 -12.67
N MET A 95 0.74 1.72 -11.51
CA MET A 95 0.41 1.11 -10.21
C MET A 95 -1.11 0.97 -10.02
N LYS A 96 -1.88 2.01 -10.36
CA LYS A 96 -3.36 2.00 -10.30
C LYS A 96 -3.95 0.90 -11.17
N GLN A 97 -3.40 0.63 -12.35
CA GLN A 97 -3.87 -0.44 -13.23
C GLN A 97 -3.69 -1.85 -12.64
N MET A 98 -2.82 -2.00 -11.63
CA MET A 98 -2.61 -3.28 -10.93
C MET A 98 -3.53 -3.47 -9.72
N VAL A 99 -4.24 -2.42 -9.28
CA VAL A 99 -5.19 -2.52 -8.17
C VAL A 99 -6.40 -3.35 -8.62
N PRO A 100 -6.75 -4.45 -7.92
CA PRO A 100 -7.91 -5.27 -8.26
C PRO A 100 -9.21 -4.47 -8.24
N ALA A 101 -10.08 -4.73 -9.22
CA ALA A 101 -11.40 -4.11 -9.30
C ALA A 101 -12.21 -4.33 -8.01
N GLY A 102 -12.93 -3.29 -7.56
CA GLY A 102 -13.67 -3.30 -6.30
C GLY A 102 -12.84 -2.96 -5.06
N SER A 103 -11.52 -2.82 -5.19
CA SER A 103 -10.66 -2.30 -4.11
C SER A 103 -10.73 -0.78 -4.03
N ASN A 104 -10.60 -0.26 -2.81
CA ASN A 104 -10.34 1.16 -2.57
C ASN A 104 -8.85 1.42 -2.75
N TRP A 105 -8.48 2.59 -3.28
CA TRP A 105 -7.09 2.98 -3.38
C TRP A 105 -6.88 4.47 -3.13
N SER A 106 -5.76 4.80 -2.51
CA SER A 106 -5.22 6.15 -2.36
C SER A 106 -3.82 6.24 -2.95
N ALA A 107 -3.30 7.45 -3.12
CA ALA A 107 -1.92 7.68 -3.46
C ALA A 107 -1.42 8.97 -2.82
N PHE A 108 -0.11 9.02 -2.54
CA PHE A 108 0.59 10.23 -2.13
C PHE A 108 1.97 10.32 -2.80
N GLY A 109 2.51 11.53 -2.85
CA GLY A 109 3.90 11.80 -3.18
C GLY A 109 4.60 12.39 -1.97
N ILE A 110 5.89 12.12 -1.80
CA ILE A 110 6.63 12.73 -0.68
C ILE A 110 7.09 14.15 -0.98
N ALA A 111 7.22 14.96 0.08
CA ALA A 111 7.81 16.28 0.07
C ALA A 111 7.19 17.21 -1.01
N ALA A 112 8.00 17.85 -1.85
CA ALA A 112 7.53 18.79 -2.87
C ALA A 112 6.55 18.16 -3.90
N MET A 113 6.48 16.82 -3.97
CA MET A 113 5.59 16.10 -4.88
C MET A 113 4.20 15.81 -4.28
N GLU A 114 3.95 16.13 -3.00
CA GLU A 114 2.70 15.84 -2.29
C GLU A 114 1.47 16.32 -3.06
N PHE A 115 1.33 17.64 -3.24
CA PHE A 115 0.15 18.21 -3.93
C PHE A 115 0.05 17.80 -5.41
N HIS A 116 1.18 17.55 -6.07
CA HIS A 116 1.19 17.05 -7.45
C HIS A 116 0.54 15.66 -7.54
N MET A 117 0.90 14.76 -6.62
CA MET A 117 0.35 13.40 -6.59
C MET A 117 -1.07 13.37 -6.01
N VAL A 118 -1.41 14.23 -5.06
CA VAL A 118 -2.79 14.42 -4.58
C VAL A 118 -3.72 14.77 -5.75
N ALA A 119 -3.36 15.77 -6.56
CA ALA A 119 -4.14 16.16 -7.73
C ALA A 119 -4.26 15.01 -8.75
N GLN A 120 -3.15 14.31 -9.03
CA GLN A 120 -3.12 13.19 -9.96
C GLN A 120 -3.98 12.00 -9.48
N SER A 121 -3.98 11.71 -8.18
CA SER A 121 -4.81 10.66 -7.59
C SER A 121 -6.29 10.94 -7.79
N VAL A 122 -6.73 12.18 -7.51
CA VAL A 122 -8.12 12.62 -7.73
C VAL A 122 -8.50 12.49 -9.20
N ILE A 123 -7.64 12.93 -10.13
CA ILE A 123 -7.88 12.82 -11.59
C ILE A 123 -8.09 11.36 -12.01
N LEU A 124 -7.37 10.42 -11.40
CA LEU A 124 -7.48 8.98 -11.70
C LEU A 124 -8.60 8.26 -10.91
N GLY A 125 -9.33 8.99 -10.06
CA GLY A 125 -10.44 8.47 -9.25
C GLY A 125 -10.03 7.76 -7.96
N GLY A 126 -8.87 8.12 -7.40
CA GLY A 126 -8.37 7.62 -6.12
C GLY A 126 -8.67 8.57 -4.95
N HIS A 127 -8.45 8.07 -3.74
CA HIS A 127 -8.40 8.88 -2.52
C HIS A 127 -7.04 9.57 -2.37
N VAL A 128 -6.91 10.48 -1.41
CA VAL A 128 -5.68 11.26 -1.21
C VAL A 128 -5.18 11.18 0.23
N ARG A 129 -3.87 11.36 0.39
CA ARG A 129 -3.19 11.54 1.67
C ARG A 129 -2.24 12.74 1.57
N VAL A 130 -2.23 13.56 2.62
CA VAL A 130 -1.40 14.76 2.82
C VAL A 130 -0.66 14.65 4.14
#